data_AF-A0A3C0G8I5-F1
#
_entry.id   AF-A0A3C0G8I5-F1
#
_cell.length_a   1.000
_cell.length_b   1.000
_cell.length_c   1.000
_cell.angle_alpha   90.00
_cell.angle_beta   90.00
_cell.angle_gamma   90.00
#
_symmetry.space_group_name_H-M   'P 1'
#
loop_
_entity.id
_entity.type
_entity.pdbx_description
1 polymer ?
#
loop_
_entity_poly.entity_id
_entity_poly.type
_entity_poly.pdbx_seq_one_letter_code
_entity_poly.pdbx_strand_id
1 'polypeptide(L)'
;AHELAHSWFQHILATNESKHEWMDEGFTSFISKLCMSEIMDLDKENPFESTYKGYRNLALSGKEQPQTTHADRYALNFAYGISAYSKGSIFLSQLGYVIGQDKLMQTIRTYYDEFKFKHPVPNDVKRVAEKISGVELDWYLTDWTQTTNTIDYGIKTVTAEDNVTKVTLERIGLMPMPLDILIVYNDGSRETFYAPLQMMRGEKENP
;
A
#
# COMPACT_ATOMS: atom_id res chain seq x y z
N ALA A 1 -20.68 -1.09 7.27
CA ALA A 1 -19.90 -0.89 6.04
C ALA A 1 -19.08 -2.12 5.68
N HIS A 2 -18.24 -2.65 6.58
CA HIS A 2 -17.39 -3.83 6.34
C HIS A 2 -18.16 -5.06 5.85
N GLU A 3 -19.14 -5.54 6.62
CA GLU A 3 -19.97 -6.69 6.23
C GLU A 3 -20.70 -6.53 4.88
N LEU A 4 -21.11 -5.31 4.55
CA LEU A 4 -21.72 -5.04 3.25
C LEU A 4 -20.67 -5.15 2.12
N ALA A 5 -19.46 -4.65 2.35
CA ALA A 5 -18.39 -4.68 1.38
C ALA A 5 -17.85 -6.09 1.09
N HIS A 6 -18.01 -7.04 2.02
CA HIS A 6 -17.77 -8.47 1.74
C HIS A 6 -18.62 -9.01 0.59
N SER A 7 -19.77 -8.41 0.30
CA SER A 7 -20.58 -8.74 -0.87
C SER A 7 -19.80 -8.62 -2.18
N TRP A 8 -18.81 -7.74 -2.28
CA TRP A 8 -17.97 -7.60 -3.48
C TRP A 8 -16.72 -8.45 -3.41
N PHE A 9 -15.90 -8.29 -2.38
CA PHE A 9 -14.54 -8.84 -2.37
C PHE A 9 -14.46 -10.29 -1.93
N GLN A 10 -15.28 -10.72 -0.97
CA GLN A 10 -15.28 -12.12 -0.52
C GLN A 10 -16.29 -12.95 -1.31
N HIS A 11 -17.56 -12.53 -1.36
CA HIS A 11 -18.63 -13.37 -1.90
C HIS A 11 -18.61 -13.50 -3.43
N ILE A 12 -18.33 -12.41 -4.17
CA ILE A 12 -18.40 -12.40 -5.64
C ILE A 12 -17.07 -12.76 -6.29
N LEU A 13 -15.94 -12.27 -5.77
CA LEU A 13 -14.63 -12.68 -6.28
C LEU A 13 -14.26 -14.08 -5.83
N ALA A 14 -14.64 -14.47 -4.61
CA ALA A 14 -14.36 -15.77 -4.01
C ALA A 14 -12.86 -16.08 -4.02
N THR A 15 -12.03 -15.20 -3.44
CA THR A 15 -10.59 -15.52 -3.32
C THR A 15 -10.38 -16.69 -2.36
N ASN A 16 -9.23 -17.34 -2.44
CA ASN A 16 -8.91 -18.42 -1.50
C ASN A 16 -8.52 -17.82 -0.15
N GLU A 17 -9.49 -17.71 0.76
CA GLU A 17 -9.31 -17.11 2.10
C GLU A 17 -8.20 -17.80 2.92
N SER A 18 -7.92 -19.08 2.70
CA SER A 18 -6.85 -19.76 3.45
C SER A 18 -5.44 -19.37 2.99
N LYS A 19 -5.30 -18.85 1.77
CA LYS A 19 -4.00 -18.45 1.18
C LYS A 19 -3.86 -16.94 1.00
N HIS A 20 -4.97 -16.24 0.85
CA HIS A 20 -5.05 -14.86 0.40
C HIS A 20 -6.07 -14.07 1.24
N GLU A 21 -6.19 -14.38 2.53
CA GLU A 21 -7.13 -13.76 3.47
C GLU A 21 -7.09 -12.23 3.44
N TRP A 22 -5.90 -11.67 3.19
CA TRP A 22 -5.68 -10.24 3.14
C TRP A 22 -6.31 -9.56 1.92
N MET A 23 -6.59 -10.29 0.85
CA MET A 23 -7.33 -9.77 -0.31
C MET A 23 -8.80 -9.59 0.06
N ASP A 24 -9.40 -10.55 0.77
CA ASP A 24 -10.79 -10.45 1.20
C ASP A 24 -10.95 -9.40 2.29
N GLU A 25 -10.22 -9.54 3.40
CA GLU A 25 -10.39 -8.69 4.57
C GLU A 25 -9.79 -7.31 4.39
N GLY A 26 -8.63 -7.24 3.74
CA GLY A 26 -7.92 -6.00 3.51
C GLY A 26 -8.64 -5.09 2.53
N PHE A 27 -9.18 -5.64 1.43
CA PHE A 27 -9.87 -4.83 0.42
C PHE A 27 -11.23 -4.37 0.94
N THR A 28 -11.92 -5.23 1.70
CA THR A 28 -13.14 -4.88 2.43
C THR A 28 -12.86 -3.79 3.47
N SER A 29 -11.78 -3.91 4.23
CA SER A 29 -11.33 -2.88 5.19
C SER A 29 -11.01 -1.56 4.49
N PHE A 30 -10.34 -1.60 3.33
CA PHE A 30 -10.00 -0.41 2.56
C PHE A 30 -11.24 0.35 2.11
N ILE A 31 -12.16 -0.31 1.40
CA ILE A 31 -13.34 0.37 0.84
C ILE A 31 -14.30 0.82 1.94
N SER A 32 -14.42 0.04 3.02
CA SER A 32 -15.29 0.40 4.15
C SER A 32 -14.73 1.60 4.90
N LYS A 33 -13.40 1.75 5.03
CA LYS A 33 -12.78 2.92 5.64
C LYS A 33 -13.03 4.19 4.83
N LEU A 34 -12.88 4.13 3.51
CA LEU A 34 -13.20 5.26 2.62
C LEU A 34 -14.68 5.65 2.74
N CYS A 35 -15.58 4.66 2.66
CA CYS A 35 -17.02 4.87 2.80
C CYS A 35 -17.39 5.53 4.12
N MET A 36 -16.83 5.05 5.24
CA MET A 36 -17.09 5.64 6.55
C MET A 36 -16.49 7.04 6.69
N SER A 37 -15.31 7.30 6.09
CA SER A 37 -14.72 8.64 6.08
C SER A 37 -15.61 9.67 5.39
N GLU A 38 -16.17 9.29 4.24
CA GLU A 38 -17.06 10.13 3.45
C GLU A 38 -18.42 10.35 4.16
N ILE A 39 -19.06 9.27 4.62
CA ILE A 39 -20.42 9.35 5.18
C ILE A 39 -20.45 10.04 6.55
N MET A 40 -19.41 9.83 7.37
CA MET A 40 -19.35 10.40 8.71
C MET A 40 -18.65 11.76 8.77
N ASP A 41 -18.18 12.28 7.63
CA ASP A 41 -17.45 13.55 7.53
C ASP A 41 -16.35 13.66 8.59
N LEU A 42 -15.48 12.64 8.65
CA LEU A 42 -14.52 12.49 9.77
C LEU A 42 -13.42 13.56 9.79
N ASP A 43 -13.41 14.49 8.83
CA ASP A 43 -12.41 15.57 8.63
C ASP A 43 -10.97 15.12 8.93
N LYS A 44 -10.61 13.93 8.42
CA LYS A 44 -9.26 13.37 8.54
C LYS A 44 -8.53 13.52 7.24
N GLU A 45 -7.35 14.13 7.30
CA GLU A 45 -6.41 14.20 6.18
C GLU A 45 -6.05 12.82 5.63
N ASN A 46 -5.90 11.81 6.53
CA ASN A 46 -5.68 10.43 6.15
C ASN A 46 -6.67 9.48 6.85
N PRO A 47 -7.66 8.91 6.15
CA PRO A 47 -8.62 7.98 6.75
C PRO A 47 -7.97 6.69 7.26
N PHE A 48 -6.78 6.34 6.77
CA PHE A 48 -6.07 5.10 7.10
C PHE A 48 -5.07 5.26 8.26
N GLU A 49 -4.96 6.41 8.90
CA GLU A 49 -3.95 6.67 9.96
C GLU A 49 -3.95 5.58 11.04
N SER A 50 -5.13 5.21 11.55
CA SER A 50 -5.27 4.15 12.57
C SER A 50 -4.84 2.78 12.05
N THR A 51 -5.10 2.50 10.77
CA THR A 51 -4.76 1.25 10.11
C THR A 51 -3.24 1.15 9.96
N TYR A 52 -2.59 2.23 9.52
CA TYR A 52 -1.13 2.36 9.48
C TYR A 52 -0.50 2.15 10.86
N LYS A 53 -1.08 2.72 11.92
CA LYS A 53 -0.59 2.50 13.29
C LYS A 53 -0.65 1.02 13.68
N GLY A 54 -1.73 0.32 13.35
CA GLY A 54 -1.87 -1.12 13.56
C GLY A 54 -0.78 -1.93 12.87
N TYR A 55 -0.55 -1.67 11.58
CA TYR A 55 0.52 -2.34 10.82
C TYR A 55 1.92 -2.02 11.34
N ARG A 56 2.23 -0.74 11.61
CA ARG A 56 3.54 -0.35 12.16
C ARG A 56 3.85 -1.07 13.47
N ASN A 57 2.85 -1.24 14.34
CA ASN A 57 3.04 -2.00 15.58
C ASN A 57 3.39 -3.47 15.31
N LEU A 58 2.81 -4.11 14.30
CA LEU A 58 3.18 -5.48 13.91
C LEU A 58 4.60 -5.51 13.32
N ALA A 59 4.92 -4.63 12.37
CA ALA A 59 6.23 -4.60 11.71
C ALA A 59 7.37 -4.40 12.73
N LEU A 60 7.18 -3.53 13.72
CA LEU A 60 8.18 -3.26 14.77
C LEU A 60 8.21 -4.33 15.88
N SER A 61 7.26 -5.26 15.92
CA SER A 61 7.16 -6.24 17.01
C SER A 61 8.11 -7.42 16.87
N GLY A 62 8.73 -7.62 15.70
CA GLY A 62 9.48 -8.85 15.36
C GLY A 62 8.61 -10.10 15.22
N LYS A 63 7.28 -9.94 15.16
CA LYS A 63 6.29 -11.04 15.05
C LYS A 63 5.59 -11.08 13.69
N GLU A 64 5.95 -10.19 12.77
CA GLU A 64 5.38 -10.19 11.42
C GLU A 64 5.75 -11.49 10.69
N GLN A 65 4.80 -12.00 9.92
CA GLN A 65 5.01 -13.08 8.96
C GLN A 65 4.51 -12.61 7.58
N PRO A 66 5.09 -13.12 6.48
CA PRO A 66 4.63 -12.77 5.13
C PRO A 66 3.12 -12.99 4.95
N GLN A 67 2.45 -12.17 4.14
CA GLN A 67 1.04 -12.33 3.76
C GLN A 67 0.78 -13.57 2.88
N THR A 68 1.84 -14.25 2.44
CA THR A 68 1.74 -15.59 1.82
C THR A 68 1.68 -16.73 2.83
N THR A 69 1.77 -16.44 4.13
CA THR A 69 1.57 -17.42 5.19
C THR A 69 0.12 -17.89 5.16
N HIS A 70 -0.10 -19.20 5.08
CA HIS A 70 -1.45 -19.76 5.16
C HIS A 70 -2.15 -19.33 6.46
N ALA A 71 -3.44 -18.99 6.39
CA ALA A 71 -4.22 -18.43 7.50
C ALA A 71 -4.06 -19.21 8.82
N ASP A 72 -4.18 -20.54 8.78
CA ASP A 72 -4.03 -21.40 9.98
C ASP A 72 -2.58 -21.60 10.48
N ARG A 73 -1.59 -20.98 9.83
CA ARG A 73 -0.15 -21.20 10.10
C ARG A 73 0.56 -19.97 10.64
N TYR A 74 -0.18 -18.89 10.92
CA TYR A 74 0.36 -17.81 11.72
C TYR A 74 0.70 -18.30 13.13
N ALA A 75 1.86 -17.90 13.64
CA ALA A 75 2.29 -18.24 15.00
C ALA A 75 1.40 -17.56 16.05
N LEU A 76 0.78 -16.43 15.70
CA LEU A 76 -0.05 -15.63 16.59
C LEU A 76 -1.28 -15.09 15.86
N ASN A 77 -2.45 -15.20 16.49
CA ASN A 77 -3.69 -14.57 16.00
C ASN A 77 -3.56 -13.05 15.81
N PHE A 78 -2.73 -12.41 16.63
CA PHE A 78 -2.40 -10.99 16.48
C PHE A 78 -1.73 -10.70 15.13
N ALA A 79 -0.76 -11.52 14.72
CA ALA A 79 -0.08 -11.35 13.44
C ALA A 79 -1.03 -11.62 12.27
N TYR A 80 -1.84 -12.69 12.36
CA TYR A 80 -2.89 -12.98 11.39
C TYR A 80 -3.87 -11.80 11.23
N GLY A 81 -4.46 -11.32 12.32
CA GLY A 81 -5.47 -10.26 12.26
C GLY A 81 -4.92 -8.94 11.69
N ILE A 82 -3.71 -8.54 12.07
CA ILE A 82 -3.11 -7.33 11.49
C ILE A 82 -2.70 -7.55 10.02
N SER A 83 -2.22 -8.75 9.66
CA SER A 83 -1.86 -9.12 8.29
C SER A 83 -3.07 -9.10 7.34
N ALA A 84 -4.16 -9.74 7.74
CA ALA A 84 -5.39 -9.85 6.94
C ALA A 84 -6.07 -8.49 6.76
N TYR A 85 -6.32 -7.77 7.85
CA TYR A 85 -7.13 -6.54 7.81
C TYR A 85 -6.29 -5.29 7.54
N SER A 86 -5.29 -5.02 8.41
CA SER A 86 -4.58 -3.74 8.37
C SER A 86 -3.55 -3.70 7.24
N LYS A 87 -2.66 -4.69 7.16
CA LYS A 87 -1.64 -4.75 6.11
C LYS A 87 -2.27 -4.97 4.72
N GLY A 88 -3.34 -5.77 4.64
CA GLY A 88 -4.13 -5.92 3.41
C GLY A 88 -4.82 -4.61 2.96
N SER A 89 -5.36 -3.82 3.89
CA SER A 89 -5.93 -2.51 3.58
C SER A 89 -4.85 -1.50 3.12
N ILE A 90 -3.70 -1.52 3.79
CA ILE A 90 -2.57 -0.64 3.44
C ILE A 90 -1.95 -1.01 2.11
N PHE A 91 -2.01 -2.28 1.67
CA PHE A 91 -1.61 -2.67 0.32
C PHE A 91 -2.30 -1.79 -0.74
N LEU A 92 -3.61 -1.59 -0.65
CA LEU A 92 -4.32 -0.71 -1.59
C LEU A 92 -4.00 0.76 -1.37
N SER A 93 -3.97 1.24 -0.12
CA SER A 93 -3.65 2.63 0.20
C SER A 93 -2.27 3.03 -0.36
N GLN A 94 -1.27 2.16 -0.19
CA GLN A 94 0.08 2.42 -0.64
C GLN A 94 0.26 2.15 -2.13
N LEU A 95 -0.47 1.20 -2.72
CA LEU A 95 -0.56 1.12 -4.17
C LEU A 95 -1.04 2.45 -4.76
N GLY A 96 -2.06 3.09 -4.16
CA GLY A 96 -2.51 4.44 -4.56
C GLY A 96 -1.45 5.52 -4.42
N TYR A 97 -0.55 5.42 -3.42
CA TYR A 97 0.62 6.28 -3.34
C TYR A 97 1.60 6.07 -4.51
N VAL A 98 1.77 4.83 -4.95
CA VAL A 98 2.72 4.44 -6.01
C VAL A 98 2.19 4.80 -7.40
N ILE A 99 0.93 4.51 -7.69
CA ILE A 99 0.35 4.66 -9.04
C ILE A 99 -0.60 5.86 -9.19
N GLY A 100 -0.94 6.56 -8.11
CA GLY A 100 -1.94 7.62 -8.07
C GLY A 100 -3.34 7.10 -7.71
N GLN A 101 -4.13 7.93 -7.03
CA GLN A 101 -5.44 7.54 -6.50
C GLN A 101 -6.47 7.22 -7.60
N ASP A 102 -6.50 7.99 -8.69
CA ASP A 102 -7.42 7.73 -9.80
C ASP A 102 -7.15 6.38 -10.47
N LYS A 103 -5.87 6.08 -10.72
CA LYS A 103 -5.42 4.80 -11.27
C LYS A 103 -5.70 3.65 -10.29
N LEU A 104 -5.56 3.84 -8.98
CA LEU A 104 -5.97 2.85 -7.98
C LEU A 104 -7.47 2.58 -8.04
N MET A 105 -8.31 3.61 -8.04
CA MET A 105 -9.77 3.44 -8.07
C MET A 105 -10.24 2.83 -9.39
N GLN A 106 -9.57 3.12 -10.51
CA GLN A 106 -9.80 2.44 -11.77
C GLN A 106 -9.34 0.96 -11.70
N THR A 107 -8.22 0.68 -11.04
CA THR A 107 -7.71 -0.68 -10.81
C THR A 107 -8.69 -1.54 -10.05
N ILE A 108 -9.21 -1.05 -8.92
CA ILE A 108 -10.17 -1.80 -8.09
C ILE A 108 -11.45 -2.11 -8.88
N ARG A 109 -11.97 -1.13 -9.63
CA ARG A 109 -13.17 -1.31 -10.48
C ARG A 109 -12.94 -2.34 -11.58
N THR A 110 -11.83 -2.20 -12.31
CA THR A 110 -11.48 -3.10 -13.43
C THR A 110 -11.22 -4.52 -12.92
N TYR A 111 -10.51 -4.66 -11.81
CA TYR A 111 -10.25 -5.94 -11.16
C TYR A 111 -11.56 -6.63 -10.76
N TYR A 112 -12.48 -5.90 -10.14
CA TYR A 112 -13.79 -6.46 -9.79
C TYR A 112 -14.55 -6.95 -11.04
N ASP A 113 -14.61 -6.13 -12.09
CA ASP A 113 -15.35 -6.49 -13.29
C ASP A 113 -14.73 -7.64 -14.09
N GLU A 114 -13.39 -7.70 -14.15
CA GLU A 114 -12.68 -8.77 -14.86
C GLU A 114 -12.75 -10.10 -14.10
N PHE A 115 -12.80 -10.09 -12.76
CA PHE A 115 -12.65 -11.29 -11.92
C PHE A 115 -13.88 -11.71 -11.12
N LYS A 116 -15.00 -10.98 -11.18
CA LYS A 116 -16.27 -11.45 -10.62
C LYS A 116 -16.59 -12.88 -11.12
N PHE A 117 -16.86 -13.78 -10.18
CA PHE A 117 -17.12 -15.20 -10.40
C PHE A 117 -15.94 -16.04 -10.93
N LYS A 118 -14.67 -15.64 -10.70
CA LYS A 118 -13.48 -16.33 -11.27
C LYS A 118 -12.38 -16.79 -10.29
N HIS A 119 -12.45 -16.48 -9.00
CA HIS A 119 -11.44 -16.85 -7.98
C HIS A 119 -10.04 -16.26 -8.24
N PRO A 120 -9.88 -14.93 -8.19
CA PRO A 120 -8.60 -14.28 -8.45
C PRO A 120 -7.53 -14.57 -7.39
N VAL A 121 -6.27 -14.43 -7.82
CA VAL A 121 -5.07 -14.54 -6.97
C VAL A 121 -4.31 -13.19 -6.91
N PRO A 122 -3.32 -13.01 -6.01
CA PRO A 122 -2.63 -11.72 -5.86
C PRO A 122 -2.01 -11.17 -7.15
N ASN A 123 -1.52 -12.06 -8.01
CA ASN A 123 -0.94 -11.67 -9.30
C ASN A 123 -1.96 -11.02 -10.24
N ASP A 124 -3.25 -11.33 -10.11
CA ASP A 124 -4.30 -10.73 -10.94
C ASP A 124 -4.51 -9.25 -10.61
N VAL A 125 -4.51 -8.90 -9.32
CA VAL A 125 -4.58 -7.49 -8.87
C VAL A 125 -3.40 -6.71 -9.42
N LYS A 126 -2.18 -7.27 -9.30
CA LYS A 126 -0.96 -6.67 -9.84
C LYS A 126 -1.09 -6.42 -11.34
N ARG A 127 -1.48 -7.43 -12.13
CA ARG A 127 -1.57 -7.30 -13.60
C ARG A 127 -2.58 -6.25 -14.03
N VAL A 128 -3.72 -6.13 -13.34
CA VAL A 128 -4.70 -5.07 -13.62
C VAL A 128 -4.11 -3.70 -13.29
N ALA A 129 -3.42 -3.57 -12.15
CA ALA A 129 -2.75 -2.33 -11.76
C ALA A 129 -1.68 -1.91 -12.76
N GLU A 130 -0.82 -2.84 -13.21
CA GLU A 130 0.22 -2.59 -14.22
C GLU A 130 -0.40 -2.15 -15.55
N LYS A 131 -1.47 -2.81 -16.01
CA LYS A 131 -2.19 -2.46 -17.24
C LYS A 131 -2.77 -1.04 -17.22
N ILE A 132 -3.26 -0.59 -16.06
CA ILE A 132 -3.87 0.74 -15.90
C ILE A 132 -2.84 1.83 -15.68
N SER A 133 -1.83 1.54 -14.86
CA SER A 133 -0.84 2.53 -14.45
C SER A 133 0.28 2.72 -15.46
N GLY A 134 0.61 1.68 -16.24
CA GLY A 134 1.75 1.64 -17.16
C GLY A 134 3.09 1.41 -16.47
N VAL A 135 3.12 1.02 -15.19
CA VAL A 135 4.34 0.78 -14.43
C VAL A 135 4.48 -0.69 -14.01
N GLU A 136 5.71 -1.13 -13.77
CA GLU A 136 6.04 -2.47 -13.26
C GLU A 136 5.86 -2.54 -11.73
N LEU A 137 5.11 -3.53 -11.24
CA LEU A 137 4.72 -3.66 -9.83
C LEU A 137 5.12 -5.01 -9.21
N ASP A 138 5.97 -5.78 -9.89
CA ASP A 138 6.43 -7.08 -9.38
C ASP A 138 7.17 -6.97 -8.04
N TRP A 139 8.00 -5.93 -7.91
CA TRP A 139 8.66 -5.58 -6.65
C TRP A 139 7.65 -5.31 -5.54
N TYR A 140 6.57 -4.57 -5.85
CA TYR A 140 5.60 -4.17 -4.85
C TYR A 140 4.86 -5.38 -4.29
N LEU A 141 4.38 -6.26 -5.17
CA LEU A 141 3.72 -7.50 -4.74
C LEU A 141 4.70 -8.39 -3.96
N THR A 142 5.94 -8.54 -4.43
CA THR A 142 6.94 -9.41 -3.82
C THR A 142 7.36 -8.91 -2.44
N ASP A 143 7.89 -7.69 -2.35
CA ASP A 143 8.39 -7.14 -1.09
C ASP A 143 7.26 -7.00 -0.06
N TRP A 144 6.08 -6.52 -0.47
CA TRP A 144 4.98 -6.33 0.47
C TRP A 144 4.40 -7.64 1.00
N THR A 145 4.14 -8.61 0.12
CA THR A 145 3.35 -9.80 0.49
C THR A 145 4.20 -11.01 0.83
N GLN A 146 5.37 -11.17 0.22
CA GLN A 146 6.17 -12.39 0.31
C GLN A 146 7.35 -12.26 1.28
N THR A 147 7.60 -11.05 1.78
CA THR A 147 8.66 -10.77 2.75
C THR A 147 8.11 -10.03 3.97
N THR A 148 8.98 -9.74 4.92
CA THR A 148 8.75 -8.80 6.02
C THR A 148 9.68 -7.58 5.88
N ASN A 149 10.11 -7.27 4.67
CA ASN A 149 10.94 -6.10 4.38
C ASN A 149 10.19 -4.83 4.77
N THR A 150 10.88 -3.91 5.42
CA THR A 150 10.31 -2.62 5.82
C THR A 150 10.70 -1.52 4.83
N ILE A 151 9.83 -0.51 4.77
CA ILE A 151 10.10 0.76 4.10
C ILE A 151 10.72 1.67 5.15
N ASP A 152 12.02 1.90 5.05
CA ASP A 152 12.76 2.76 5.97
C ASP A 152 13.86 3.52 5.21
N TYR A 153 13.77 4.84 5.24
CA TYR A 153 14.64 5.77 4.53
C TYR A 153 15.10 6.87 5.48
N GLY A 154 16.37 7.22 5.40
CA GLY A 154 17.00 8.28 6.18
C GLY A 154 17.56 9.39 5.31
N ILE A 155 17.71 10.57 5.90
CA ILE A 155 18.57 11.62 5.34
C ILE A 155 20.00 11.32 5.82
N LYS A 156 20.87 10.98 4.89
CA LYS A 156 22.26 10.64 5.18
C LYS A 156 23.12 11.89 5.36
N THR A 157 23.03 12.82 4.41
CA THR A 157 23.76 14.09 4.46
C THR A 157 22.96 15.22 3.84
N VAL A 158 23.22 16.42 4.36
CA VAL A 158 22.77 17.69 3.77
C VAL A 158 24.01 18.58 3.70
N THR A 159 24.46 18.89 2.50
CA THR A 159 25.67 19.70 2.26
C THR A 159 25.36 20.88 1.36
N ALA A 160 25.79 22.07 1.76
CA ALA A 160 25.77 23.24 0.89
C ALA A 160 26.96 23.14 -0.09
N GLU A 161 26.69 23.18 -1.38
CA GLU A 161 27.68 23.19 -2.47
C GLU A 161 27.38 24.41 -3.35
N ASP A 162 28.22 25.47 -3.24
CA ASP A 162 28.03 26.75 -3.92
C ASP A 162 26.61 27.34 -3.72
N ASN A 163 25.81 27.41 -4.80
CA ASN A 163 24.45 27.92 -4.82
C ASN A 163 23.37 26.81 -4.73
N VAL A 164 23.76 25.57 -4.45
CA VAL A 164 22.83 24.43 -4.32
C VAL A 164 22.99 23.73 -2.98
N THR A 165 21.92 23.10 -2.51
CA THR A 165 21.96 22.18 -1.37
C THR A 165 21.83 20.76 -1.88
N LYS A 166 22.83 19.93 -1.60
CA LYS A 166 22.81 18.50 -1.92
C LYS A 166 22.27 17.72 -0.73
N VAL A 167 21.12 17.08 -0.93
CA VAL A 167 20.52 16.16 0.04
C VAL A 167 20.76 14.74 -0.43
N THR A 168 21.44 13.94 0.37
CA THR A 168 21.63 12.51 0.10
C THR A 168 20.70 11.71 0.98
N LEU A 169 19.82 10.93 0.35
CA LEU A 169 18.98 9.96 1.03
C LEU A 169 19.66 8.60 1.06
N GLU A 170 19.36 7.81 2.10
CA GLU A 170 19.74 6.41 2.17
C GLU A 170 18.54 5.53 2.46
N ARG A 171 18.55 4.34 1.85
CA ARG A 171 17.57 3.31 2.11
C ARG A 171 18.13 2.37 3.18
N ILE A 172 17.48 2.34 4.35
CA ILE A 172 17.84 1.51 5.50
C ILE A 172 17.07 0.19 5.46
N GLY A 173 15.76 0.28 5.21
CA GLY A 173 14.88 -0.87 5.03
C GLY A 173 15.05 -1.51 3.66
N LEU A 174 14.71 -2.78 3.53
CA LEU A 174 14.98 -3.51 2.29
C LEU A 174 13.96 -3.25 1.17
N MET A 175 12.76 -2.76 1.51
CA MET A 175 11.71 -2.52 0.51
C MET A 175 11.95 -1.20 -0.26
N PRO A 176 12.17 -1.26 -1.58
CA PRO A 176 12.27 -0.05 -2.41
C PRO A 176 10.94 0.70 -2.45
N MET A 177 10.99 2.04 -2.57
CA MET A 177 9.82 2.90 -2.81
C MET A 177 10.23 4.11 -3.62
N PRO A 178 9.35 4.64 -4.51
CA PRO A 178 9.49 6.02 -4.96
C PRO A 178 9.29 6.98 -3.77
N LEU A 179 9.93 8.14 -3.79
CA LEU A 179 9.91 9.10 -2.67
C LEU A 179 9.36 10.45 -3.11
N ASP A 180 8.36 10.94 -2.37
CA ASP A 180 7.87 12.32 -2.44
C ASP A 180 8.57 13.10 -1.32
N ILE A 181 9.36 14.11 -1.68
CA ILE A 181 10.23 14.86 -0.76
C ILE A 181 9.71 16.30 -0.69
N LEU A 182 9.30 16.75 0.49
CA LEU A 182 8.91 18.14 0.73
C LEU A 182 10.07 18.91 1.38
N ILE A 183 10.53 19.96 0.71
CA ILE A 183 11.46 20.95 1.26
C ILE A 183 10.63 22.13 1.80
N VAL A 184 10.91 22.52 3.05
CA VAL A 184 10.33 23.71 3.69
C VAL A 184 11.46 24.69 3.95
N TYR A 185 11.39 25.86 3.34
CA TYR A 185 12.39 26.92 3.49
C TYR A 185 12.17 27.73 4.76
N ASN A 186 13.18 28.50 5.17
CA ASN A 186 13.13 29.34 6.37
C ASN A 186 12.02 30.42 6.31
N ASP A 187 11.64 30.85 5.10
CA ASP A 187 10.55 31.79 4.87
C ASP A 187 9.16 31.13 4.85
N GLY A 188 9.09 29.82 5.07
CA GLY A 188 7.87 29.02 5.06
C GLY A 188 7.41 28.59 3.67
N SER A 189 8.08 29.01 2.60
CA SER A 189 7.81 28.49 1.24
C SER A 189 8.14 26.99 1.16
N ARG A 190 7.53 26.31 0.19
CA ARG A 190 7.55 24.86 0.06
C ARG A 190 7.84 24.46 -1.37
N GLU A 191 8.68 23.44 -1.55
CA GLU A 191 8.96 22.81 -2.85
C GLU A 191 8.92 21.29 -2.71
N THR A 192 8.33 20.61 -3.69
CA THR A 192 8.24 19.15 -3.72
C THR A 192 9.13 18.56 -4.81
N PHE A 193 9.84 17.48 -4.46
CA PHE A 193 10.66 16.69 -5.37
C PHE A 193 10.17 15.26 -5.40
N TYR A 194 10.23 14.65 -6.58
CA TYR A 194 9.92 13.23 -6.76
C TYR A 194 11.17 12.47 -7.13
N ALA A 195 11.52 11.45 -6.34
CA ALA A 195 12.56 10.50 -6.67
C ALA A 195 11.90 9.21 -7.17
N PRO A 196 11.84 8.98 -8.51
CA PRO A 196 11.22 7.79 -9.08
C PRO A 196 12.00 6.53 -8.72
N LEU A 197 11.28 5.42 -8.63
CA LEU A 197 11.89 4.11 -8.48
C LEU A 197 12.13 3.48 -9.85
N GLN A 198 13.39 3.45 -10.30
CA GLN A 198 13.76 3.03 -11.67
C GLN A 198 13.19 1.67 -12.09
N MET A 199 13.05 0.72 -11.17
CA MET A 199 12.52 -0.61 -11.49
C MET A 199 11.04 -0.62 -11.86
N MET A 200 10.30 0.46 -11.59
CA MET A 200 8.92 0.66 -12.05
C MET A 200 8.83 0.92 -13.55
N ARG A 201 9.92 1.31 -14.22
CA ARG A 201 9.96 1.66 -15.65
C ARG A 201 8.91 2.72 -16.07
N GLY A 202 8.46 3.52 -15.12
CA GLY A 202 7.47 4.56 -15.27
C GLY A 202 7.23 5.26 -13.93
N GLU A 203 6.48 6.35 -13.97
CA GLU A 203 6.21 7.19 -12.81
C GLU A 203 4.74 7.62 -12.78
N LYS A 204 4.26 7.95 -11.57
CA LYS A 204 2.97 8.63 -11.40
C LYS A 204 3.11 10.09 -11.84
N GLU A 205 2.00 10.69 -12.26
CA GLU A 205 1.96 12.14 -12.41
C GLU A 205 2.20 12.78 -11.04
N ASN A 206 3.11 13.76 -11.02
CA ASN A 206 3.58 14.37 -9.79
C ASN A 206 2.49 15.30 -9.21
N PRO A 207 2.03 15.11 -7.95
CA PRO A 207 1.13 16.06 -7.31
C PRO A 207 1.82 17.38 -6.92
#